data_AF-D8PPI1-F1
#
_entry.id   AF-D8PPI1-F1
#
_cell.length_a   1.000
_cell.length_b   1.000
_cell.length_c   1.000
_cell.angle_alpha   90.00
_cell.angle_beta   90.00
_cell.angle_gamma   90.00
#
_symmetry.space_group_name_H-M   'P 1'
#
loop_
_entity.id
_entity.type
_entity.pdbx_description
1 polymer ?
#
loop_
_entity_poly.entity_id
_entity_poly.type
_entity_poly.pdbx_seq_one_letter_code
_entity_poly.pdbx_strand_id
1 'polypeptide(L)'
;MPKVISRSTVASSQDARPTESSTTALRVYYCICGEFILVIDKVLSALPRRRTDNAIIVRAQDSEAGKAHVFKLNAVPGDSLIIERQGGGHERQFRQNCPRCTLPVAYQPTPGLVKSSEFFYILPGALTQTQGQVPSDAFDGEVLTQ
;
A
#
# COMPACT_ATOMS: atom_id res chain seq x y z
N MET A 1 -20.85 -54.28 -9.90
CA MET A 1 -20.36 -53.06 -9.22
C MET A 1 -20.23 -51.96 -10.26
N PRO A 2 -20.97 -50.84 -10.18
CA PRO A 2 -20.85 -49.78 -11.18
C PRO A 2 -19.64 -48.91 -10.83
N LYS A 3 -18.74 -48.72 -11.81
CA LYS A 3 -17.51 -47.94 -11.66
C LYS A 3 -17.86 -46.45 -11.78
N VAL A 4 -17.79 -45.73 -10.67
CA VAL A 4 -17.98 -44.28 -10.65
C VAL A 4 -16.76 -43.62 -11.28
N ILE A 5 -16.97 -42.87 -12.36
CA ILE A 5 -15.93 -42.07 -13.02
C ILE A 5 -16.25 -40.61 -12.75
N SER A 6 -15.43 -39.97 -11.92
CA SER A 6 -15.53 -38.53 -11.63
C SER A 6 -15.08 -37.73 -12.86
N ARG A 7 -16.00 -36.99 -13.47
CA ARG A 7 -15.67 -35.98 -14.48
C ARG A 7 -15.54 -34.64 -13.76
N SER A 8 -14.31 -34.18 -13.57
CA SER A 8 -14.02 -32.83 -13.09
C SER A 8 -14.30 -31.83 -14.20
N THR A 9 -15.35 -31.03 -14.04
CA THR A 9 -15.66 -29.92 -14.95
C THR A 9 -14.82 -28.72 -14.54
N VAL A 10 -13.79 -28.39 -15.33
CA VAL A 10 -13.03 -27.14 -15.16
C VAL A 10 -13.81 -26.03 -15.87
N ALA A 11 -14.46 -25.15 -15.09
CA ALA A 11 -15.07 -23.95 -15.62
C ALA A 11 -13.98 -22.91 -15.92
N SER A 12 -13.60 -22.75 -17.19
CA SER A 12 -12.72 -21.68 -17.64
C SER A 12 -13.58 -20.52 -18.17
N SER A 13 -13.69 -19.44 -17.40
CA SER A 13 -14.44 -18.23 -17.78
C SER A 13 -13.62 -17.35 -18.73
N GLN A 14 -13.44 -17.79 -19.98
CA GLN A 14 -12.77 -17.00 -21.03
C GLN A 14 -13.73 -16.13 -21.86
N ASP A 15 -15.05 -16.25 -21.66
CA ASP A 15 -16.07 -15.55 -22.46
C ASP A 15 -16.79 -14.38 -21.74
N ALA A 16 -16.32 -13.97 -20.57
CA ALA A 16 -16.84 -12.76 -19.95
C ALA A 16 -16.27 -11.54 -20.68
N ARG A 17 -17.12 -10.72 -21.31
CA ARG A 17 -16.73 -9.38 -21.77
C ARG A 17 -16.00 -8.68 -20.62
N PRO A 18 -14.82 -8.09 -20.83
CA PRO A 18 -14.12 -7.37 -19.77
C PRO A 18 -15.03 -6.25 -19.29
N THR A 19 -15.60 -6.40 -18.10
CA THR A 19 -16.19 -5.29 -17.35
C THR A 19 -15.12 -4.25 -17.10
N GLU A 20 -15.47 -2.98 -16.88
CA GLU A 20 -14.49 -1.89 -16.60
C GLU A 20 -13.54 -2.22 -15.43
N SER A 21 -13.91 -3.17 -14.56
CA SER A 21 -13.06 -3.77 -13.52
C SER A 21 -11.88 -4.60 -14.06
N SER A 22 -11.91 -5.01 -15.33
CA SER A 22 -10.87 -5.81 -16.01
C SER A 22 -9.78 -4.95 -16.65
N THR A 23 -9.97 -3.63 -16.78
CA THR A 23 -8.97 -2.75 -17.45
C THR A 23 -7.87 -2.25 -16.52
N THR A 24 -8.06 -2.30 -15.19
CA THR A 24 -7.03 -1.86 -14.23
C THR A 24 -6.56 -3.04 -13.38
N ALA A 25 -5.41 -3.60 -13.73
CA ALA A 25 -4.79 -4.67 -12.96
C ALA A 25 -4.44 -4.16 -11.54
N LEU A 26 -5.15 -4.67 -10.53
CA LEU A 26 -4.83 -4.43 -9.13
C LEU A 26 -3.45 -5.01 -8.80
N ARG A 27 -2.67 -4.25 -8.04
CA ARG A 27 -1.30 -4.61 -7.66
C ARG A 27 -1.24 -4.92 -6.19
N VAL A 28 -0.57 -6.02 -5.87
CA VAL A 28 -0.38 -6.50 -4.50
C VAL A 28 1.02 -6.14 -4.04
N TYR A 29 1.11 -5.66 -2.79
CA TYR A 29 2.37 -5.38 -2.12
C TYR A 29 2.43 -6.04 -0.75
N TYR A 30 3.62 -6.50 -0.42
CA TYR A 30 3.98 -7.20 0.80
C TYR A 30 4.91 -6.33 1.64
N CYS A 31 4.87 -6.53 2.95
CA CYS A 31 5.94 -6.11 3.85
C CYS A 31 7.22 -6.87 3.51
N ILE A 32 8.37 -6.32 3.92
CA ILE A 32 9.67 -7.01 3.83
C ILE A 32 9.68 -8.40 4.50
N CYS A 33 8.85 -8.63 5.54
CA CYS A 33 8.71 -9.93 6.19
C CYS A 33 7.82 -10.92 5.40
N GLY A 34 7.29 -10.51 4.25
CA GLY A 34 6.41 -11.28 3.39
C GLY A 34 4.92 -11.22 3.75
N GLU A 35 4.53 -10.43 4.75
CA GLU A 35 3.11 -10.23 5.08
C GLU A 35 2.40 -9.43 4.00
N PHE A 36 1.16 -9.78 3.66
CA PHE A 36 0.37 -9.01 2.70
C PHE A 36 -0.12 -7.70 3.32
N ILE A 37 0.16 -6.56 2.68
CA ILE A 37 -0.15 -5.24 3.26
C ILE A 37 -1.08 -4.39 2.39
N LEU A 38 -0.86 -4.33 1.08
CA LEU A 38 -1.57 -3.35 0.24
C LEU A 38 -2.02 -3.97 -1.07
N VAL A 39 -3.26 -3.67 -1.45
CA VAL A 39 -3.74 -3.81 -2.83
C VAL A 39 -4.12 -2.43 -3.35
N ILE A 40 -3.61 -2.03 -4.51
CA ILE A 40 -3.88 -0.72 -5.11
C ILE A 40 -3.97 -0.81 -6.63
N ASP A 41 -4.77 0.07 -7.23
CA ASP A 41 -4.99 0.18 -8.68
C ASP A 41 -3.81 0.78 -9.48
N LYS A 42 -2.77 1.28 -8.81
CA LYS A 42 -1.61 1.95 -9.42
C LYS A 42 -0.28 1.38 -8.94
N VAL A 43 0.75 1.45 -9.78
CA VAL A 43 2.14 1.19 -9.31
C VAL A 43 2.55 2.26 -8.31
N LEU A 44 3.19 1.86 -7.21
CA LEU A 44 3.70 2.79 -6.21
C LEU A 44 4.77 3.74 -6.78
N SER A 45 5.56 3.27 -7.76
CA SER A 45 6.59 4.07 -8.42
C SER A 45 6.07 5.18 -9.33
N ALA A 46 4.81 5.10 -9.80
CA ALA A 46 4.19 6.18 -10.58
C ALA A 46 3.36 7.16 -9.74
N LEU A 47 3.29 6.93 -8.43
CA LEU A 47 2.63 7.86 -7.52
C LEU A 47 3.62 8.96 -7.10
N PRO A 48 3.14 10.20 -6.86
CA PRO A 48 4.00 11.27 -6.43
C PRO A 48 4.62 10.98 -5.06
N ARG A 49 5.86 11.43 -4.86
CA ARG A 49 6.57 11.33 -3.59
C ARG A 49 6.59 12.67 -2.86
N ARG A 50 6.50 12.60 -1.54
CA ARG A 50 6.52 13.77 -0.66
C ARG A 50 7.96 14.27 -0.47
N ARG A 51 8.15 15.59 -0.51
CA ARG A 51 9.49 16.21 -0.45
C ARG A 51 10.18 16.09 0.92
N THR A 52 9.43 15.93 2.00
CA THR A 52 9.95 16.00 3.38
C THR A 52 10.51 14.70 3.92
N ASP A 53 9.98 13.56 3.45
CA ASP A 53 10.30 12.22 3.96
C ASP A 53 10.24 11.14 2.86
N ASN A 54 10.15 11.55 1.59
CA ASN A 54 10.10 10.66 0.42
C ASN A 54 8.91 9.66 0.44
N ALA A 55 7.92 9.87 1.31
CA ALA A 55 6.75 9.01 1.40
C ALA A 55 5.92 9.05 0.11
N ILE A 56 5.38 7.90 -0.28
CA ILE A 56 4.56 7.76 -1.48
C ILE A 56 3.15 8.25 -1.16
N ILE A 57 2.67 9.23 -1.92
CA ILE A 57 1.40 9.90 -1.69
C ILE A 57 0.29 9.12 -2.40
N VAL A 58 -0.66 8.61 -1.64
CA VAL A 58 -1.88 7.97 -2.13
C VAL A 58 -3.06 8.88 -1.84
N ARG A 59 -3.73 9.37 -2.88
CA ARG A 59 -5.01 10.07 -2.73
C ARG A 59 -6.10 9.08 -2.30
N ALA A 60 -6.73 9.34 -1.17
CA ALA A 60 -7.71 8.46 -0.55
C ALA A 60 -9.17 8.96 -0.65
N GLN A 61 -9.37 10.24 -0.99
CA GLN A 61 -10.68 10.86 -1.17
C GLN A 61 -10.74 11.60 -2.52
N ASP A 62 -11.93 11.64 -3.11
CA ASP A 62 -12.19 12.41 -4.33
C ASP A 62 -12.12 13.91 -3.99
N SER A 63 -11.48 14.70 -4.86
CA SER A 63 -11.53 16.16 -4.81
C SER A 63 -11.48 16.74 -6.22
N GLU A 64 -11.68 18.06 -6.34
CA GLU A 64 -11.59 18.78 -7.63
C GLU A 64 -10.24 18.56 -8.32
N ALA A 65 -9.19 18.27 -7.56
CA ALA A 65 -7.84 18.01 -8.06
C ALA A 65 -7.65 16.59 -8.62
N GLY A 66 -8.58 15.66 -8.38
CA GLY A 66 -8.51 14.29 -8.91
C GLY A 66 -9.27 13.25 -8.10
N LYS A 67 -9.43 12.07 -8.71
CA LYS A 67 -10.14 10.91 -8.11
C LYS A 67 -9.27 10.15 -7.11
N ALA A 68 -9.89 9.58 -6.09
CA ALA A 68 -9.27 8.68 -5.13
C ALA A 68 -8.74 7.41 -5.81
N HIS A 69 -7.65 6.88 -5.29
CA HIS A 69 -7.17 5.55 -5.65
C HIS A 69 -8.02 4.46 -5.02
N VAL A 70 -8.28 3.40 -5.79
CA VAL A 70 -8.87 2.18 -5.25
C VAL A 70 -7.76 1.38 -4.58
N PHE A 71 -7.79 1.34 -3.25
CA PHE A 71 -6.87 0.51 -2.47
C PHE A 71 -7.50 -0.08 -1.21
N LYS A 72 -6.92 -1.19 -0.73
CA LYS A 72 -7.20 -1.84 0.55
C LYS A 72 -5.89 -2.04 1.30
N LEU A 73 -5.88 -1.65 2.56
CA LEU A 73 -4.75 -1.82 3.46
C LEU A 73 -5.03 -2.93 4.48
N ASN A 74 -4.07 -3.82 4.68
CA ASN A 74 -4.01 -4.81 5.75
C ASN A 74 -2.88 -4.40 6.71
N ALA A 75 -3.19 -3.47 7.60
CA ALA A 75 -2.26 -2.98 8.61
C ALA A 75 -3.04 -2.74 9.92
N VAL A 76 -2.32 -2.72 11.03
CA VAL A 76 -2.88 -2.40 12.35
C VAL A 76 -2.47 -0.99 12.76
N PRO A 77 -3.31 -0.26 13.51
CA PRO A 77 -2.93 1.02 14.09
C PRO A 77 -1.64 0.88 14.91
N GLY A 78 -0.65 1.73 14.62
CA GLY A 78 0.60 1.84 15.38
C GLY A 78 0.62 3.11 16.23
N ASP A 79 1.82 3.63 16.45
CA ASP A 79 2.02 4.82 17.28
C ASP A 79 1.46 6.11 16.66
N SER A 80 1.02 7.02 17.52
CA SER A 80 0.69 8.39 17.15
C SER A 80 1.87 9.30 17.52
N LEU A 81 2.53 9.88 16.52
CA LEU A 81 3.73 10.67 16.68
C LEU A 81 3.45 12.14 16.34
N ILE A 82 4.15 13.05 17.02
CA ILE A 82 4.31 14.44 16.58
C ILE A 82 5.76 14.59 16.18
N ILE A 83 5.98 14.97 14.93
CA ILE A 83 7.32 15.17 14.38
C ILE A 83 7.54 16.66 14.11
N GLU A 84 8.74 17.12 14.41
CA GLU A 84 9.19 18.46 14.08
C GLU A 84 9.81 18.44 12.67
N ARG A 85 9.40 19.39 11.83
CA ARG A 85 9.88 19.55 10.46
C ARG A 85 10.82 20.74 10.38
N GLN A 86 11.71 20.71 9.39
CA GLN A 86 12.58 21.84 9.09
C GLN A 86 11.74 23.11 8.91
N GLY A 87 12.08 24.17 9.66
CA GLY A 87 11.32 25.41 9.70
C GLY A 87 10.32 25.53 10.86
N GLY A 88 10.38 24.66 11.88
CA GLY A 88 9.60 24.77 13.13
C GLY A 88 8.14 24.30 13.02
N GLY A 89 7.75 23.75 11.87
CA GLY A 89 6.43 23.15 11.68
C GLY A 89 6.30 21.82 12.41
N HIS A 90 5.14 21.54 12.98
CA HIS A 90 4.85 20.26 13.63
C HIS A 90 3.83 19.48 12.81
N GLU A 91 4.06 18.19 12.59
CA GLU A 91 3.16 17.29 11.88
C GLU A 91 2.77 16.12 12.77
N ARG A 92 1.47 15.82 12.85
CA ARG A 92 0.96 14.63 13.52
C ARG A 92 0.91 13.47 12.54
N GLN A 93 1.39 12.31 12.95
CA GLN A 93 1.38 11.09 12.15
C GLN A 93 0.77 9.95 12.95
N PHE A 94 -0.30 9.37 12.42
CA PHE A 94 -0.92 8.16 12.93
C PHE A 94 -0.39 6.97 12.12
N ARG A 95 0.56 6.23 12.68
CA ARG A 95 1.25 5.11 12.00
C ARG A 95 0.30 3.94 11.77
N GLN A 96 0.58 3.22 10.70
CA GLN A 96 0.00 1.92 10.37
C GLN A 96 1.14 0.93 10.28
N ASN A 97 1.04 -0.16 11.03
CA ASN A 97 2.10 -1.15 11.19
C ASN A 97 1.72 -2.47 10.54
N CYS A 98 2.73 -3.22 10.09
CA CYS A 98 2.58 -4.59 9.64
C CYS A 98 2.00 -5.45 10.79
N PRO A 99 0.92 -6.21 10.57
CA PRO A 99 0.30 -7.03 11.62
C PRO A 99 1.21 -8.17 12.10
N ARG A 100 2.21 -8.56 11.30
CA ARG A 100 3.12 -9.67 11.61
C ARG A 100 4.40 -9.25 12.32
N CYS A 101 5.12 -8.26 11.77
CA CYS A 101 6.45 -7.87 12.25
C CYS A 101 6.50 -6.48 12.87
N THR A 102 5.34 -5.83 13.03
CA THR A 102 5.16 -4.48 13.60
C THR A 102 5.91 -3.34 12.91
N LEU A 103 6.57 -3.59 11.78
CA LEU A 103 7.21 -2.57 10.96
C LEU A 103 6.21 -1.47 10.57
N PRO A 104 6.53 -0.17 10.76
CA PRO A 104 5.72 0.91 10.23
C PRO A 104 5.72 0.88 8.70
N VAL A 105 4.53 0.76 8.10
CA VAL A 105 4.37 0.67 6.65
C VAL A 105 3.77 1.93 6.03
N ALA A 106 2.98 2.67 6.79
CA ALA A 106 2.29 3.86 6.32
C ALA A 106 1.89 4.77 7.47
N TYR A 107 1.35 5.95 7.15
CA TYR A 107 0.76 6.85 8.12
C TYR A 107 -0.29 7.77 7.47
N GLN A 108 -1.08 8.42 8.33
CA GLN A 108 -2.02 9.46 7.93
C GLN A 108 -2.01 10.63 8.93
N PRO A 109 -2.41 11.85 8.53
CA PRO A 109 -2.37 13.03 9.38
C PRO A 109 -3.54 13.14 10.37
N THR A 110 -4.64 12.43 10.09
CA THR A 110 -5.87 12.46 10.88
C THR A 110 -6.09 11.11 11.57
N PRO A 111 -6.56 11.07 12.83
CA PRO A 111 -6.90 9.80 13.46
C PRO A 111 -8.07 9.11 12.76
N GLY A 112 -8.30 7.84 13.09
CA GLY A 112 -9.46 7.07 12.63
C GLY A 112 -9.12 6.03 11.58
N LEU A 113 -10.14 5.68 10.77
CA LEU A 113 -10.01 4.63 9.76
C LEU A 113 -9.10 5.07 8.61
N VAL A 114 -8.53 4.08 7.91
CA VAL A 114 -7.83 4.31 6.65
C VAL A 114 -8.79 5.04 5.69
N LYS A 115 -8.28 6.06 4.99
CA LYS A 115 -9.07 6.98 4.12
C LYS A 115 -9.89 8.06 4.85
N SER A 116 -9.66 8.27 6.15
CA SER A 116 -10.27 9.42 6.87
C SER A 116 -9.73 10.79 6.45
N SER A 117 -8.58 10.81 5.76
CA SER A 117 -7.93 12.02 5.26
C SER A 117 -7.79 11.97 3.73
N GLU A 118 -7.66 13.13 3.10
CA GLU A 118 -7.52 13.25 1.63
C GLU A 118 -6.30 12.48 1.10
N PHE A 119 -5.22 12.47 1.86
CA PHE A 119 -3.96 11.81 1.50
C PHE A 119 -3.53 10.80 2.55
N PHE A 120 -3.11 9.64 2.06
CA PHE A 120 -2.53 8.54 2.82
C PHE A 120 -1.08 8.33 2.35
N TYR A 121 -0.16 8.13 3.28
CA TYR A 121 1.27 8.13 2.97
C TYR A 121 1.88 6.76 3.25
N ILE A 122 2.46 6.14 2.23
CA ILE A 122 3.21 4.89 2.37
C ILE A 122 4.68 5.23 2.60
N LEU A 123 5.28 4.61 3.61
CA LEU A 123 6.69 4.83 3.91
C LEU A 123 7.58 4.26 2.79
N PRO A 124 8.61 5.01 2.35
CA PRO A 124 9.54 4.50 1.35
C PRO A 124 10.23 3.24 1.88
N GLY A 125 10.52 2.27 0.99
CA GLY A 125 11.21 1.04 1.40
C GLY A 125 10.40 0.04 2.23
N ALA A 126 9.16 0.37 2.62
CA ALA A 126 8.37 -0.52 3.48
C ALA A 126 7.70 -1.69 2.73
N LEU A 127 7.42 -1.51 1.43
CA LEU A 127 6.57 -2.40 0.63
C LEU A 127 7.25 -2.87 -0.66
N THR A 128 7.09 -4.15 -1.00
CA THR A 128 7.62 -4.82 -2.19
C THR A 128 6.52 -5.53 -2.97
N GLN A 129 6.67 -5.70 -4.29
CA GLN A 129 5.77 -6.57 -5.07
C GLN A 129 6.14 -8.05 -4.95
N THR A 130 7.40 -8.35 -4.59
CA THR A 130 7.90 -9.73 -4.45
C THR A 130 7.99 -10.08 -2.98
N GLN A 131 7.22 -11.08 -2.55
CA GLN A 131 7.17 -11.51 -1.15
C GLN A 131 8.56 -11.85 -0.60
N GLY A 132 8.91 -11.29 0.56
CA GLY A 132 10.18 -11.59 1.24
C GLY A 132 11.42 -10.96 0.60
N GLN A 133 11.26 -10.08 -0.39
CA GLN A 133 12.38 -9.30 -0.94
C GLN A 133 12.40 -7.88 -0.39
N VAL A 134 13.60 -7.37 -0.17
CA VAL A 134 13.82 -5.98 0.19
C VAL A 134 13.55 -5.11 -1.05
N PRO A 135 12.72 -4.06 -0.97
CA PRO A 135 12.52 -3.10 -2.06
C PRO A 135 13.83 -2.46 -2.50
N SER A 136 13.95 -2.12 -3.78
CA SER A 136 15.15 -1.44 -4.30
C SER A 136 15.37 -0.06 -3.68
N ASP A 137 14.29 0.59 -3.23
CA ASP A 137 14.32 1.92 -2.60
C ASP A 137 14.42 1.85 -1.07
N ALA A 138 14.69 0.66 -0.49
CA ALA A 138 14.78 0.49 0.96
C ALA A 138 15.90 1.30 1.61
N PHE A 139 16.96 1.60 0.86
CA PHE A 139 18.13 2.35 1.32
C PHE A 139 18.22 3.74 0.67
N ASP A 140 17.17 4.17 -0.05
CA ASP A 140 17.15 5.49 -0.68
C ASP A 140 17.19 6.59 0.39
N GLY A 141 18.27 7.37 0.41
CA GLY A 141 18.45 8.50 1.34
C GLY A 141 19.26 8.18 2.60
N GLU A 142 19.73 6.95 2.76
CA GLU A 142 20.80 6.66 3.72
C GLU A 142 22.11 7.21 3.17
N VAL A 143 22.67 8.22 3.85
CA VAL A 143 24.06 8.60 3.62
C VAL A 143 24.89 7.47 4.23
N LEU A 144 25.57 6.67 3.40
CA LEU A 144 26.61 5.77 3.87
C LEU A 144 27.72 6.62 4.50
N THR A 145 27.59 6.92 5.79
CA THR A 145 28.71 7.39 6.61
C THR A 145 29.72 6.26 6.64
N GLN A 146 30.75 6.37 5.79
CA GLN A 146 32.00 5.63 5.88
C GLN A 146 32.80 6.08 7.09
#